data_AF-T0IWM7-F1
#
_entry.id   AF-T0IWM7-F1
#
_cell.length_a   1.000
_cell.length_b   1.000
_cell.length_c   1.000
_cell.angle_alpha   90.00
_cell.angle_beta   90.00
_cell.angle_gamma   90.00
#
_symmetry.space_group_name_H-M   'P 1'
#
loop_
_entity.id
_entity.type
_entity.pdbx_description
1 polymer ?
#
loop_
_entity_poly.entity_id
_entity_poly.type
_entity_poly.pdbx_seq_one_letter_code
_entity_poly.pdbx_strand_id
1 'polypeptide(L)'
;MQQSPLQFDGDLVRDFQEKPNGDGGLINGGFFVLDPSVIDLIDTPDTIWEREPLEKLATSGELVAYRHDGFWQPMDTLRDKQHLEELWAGGAPWKSW
;
A
#
# COMPACT_ATOMS: atom_id res chain seq x y z
N MET A 1 12.97 -4.95 1.33
CA MET A 1 11.55 -5.00 1.73
C MET A 1 10.83 -5.94 0.78
N GLN A 2 9.96 -6.79 1.29
CA GLN A 2 8.98 -7.47 0.45
C GLN A 2 7.92 -6.44 0.07
N GLN A 3 7.77 -6.19 -1.22
CA GLN A 3 6.71 -5.35 -1.77
C GLN A 3 5.71 -6.27 -2.47
N SER A 4 4.41 -6.06 -2.24
CA SER A 4 3.32 -6.82 -2.87
C SER A 4 2.94 -6.14 -4.20
N PRO A 5 3.29 -6.71 -5.36
CA PRO A 5 2.89 -6.16 -6.65
C PRO A 5 1.38 -6.29 -6.87
N LEU A 6 0.75 -5.25 -7.40
CA LEU A 6 -0.66 -5.23 -7.77
C LEU A 6 -0.86 -5.64 -9.24
N GLN A 7 -1.86 -6.48 -9.53
CA GLN A 7 -2.29 -6.79 -10.90
C GLN A 7 -3.59 -6.07 -11.26
N PHE A 8 -3.61 -5.38 -12.41
CA PHE A 8 -4.68 -4.48 -12.81
C PHE A 8 -5.48 -4.96 -14.02
N ASP A 9 -6.79 -4.69 -14.01
CA ASP A 9 -7.64 -4.56 -15.19
C ASP A 9 -8.28 -3.17 -15.19
N GLY A 10 -7.64 -2.22 -15.89
CA GLY A 10 -7.91 -0.79 -15.70
C GLY A 10 -7.46 -0.30 -14.32
N ASP A 11 -8.43 0.09 -13.49
CA ASP A 11 -8.22 0.50 -12.08
C ASP A 11 -8.58 -0.64 -11.09
N LEU A 12 -9.22 -1.71 -11.57
CA LEU A 12 -9.62 -2.83 -10.73
C LEU A 12 -8.41 -3.70 -10.37
N VAL A 13 -8.25 -4.02 -9.09
CA VAL A 13 -7.22 -4.95 -8.62
C VAL A 13 -7.77 -6.37 -8.68
N ARG A 14 -7.18 -7.18 -9.56
CA ARG A 14 -7.63 -8.56 -9.83
C ARG A 14 -7.02 -9.58 -8.86
N ASP A 15 -5.80 -9.31 -8.42
CA ASP A 15 -5.04 -10.19 -7.53
C ASP A 15 -4.12 -9.36 -6.63
N PHE A 16 -4.03 -9.77 -5.36
CA PHE A 16 -3.14 -9.20 -4.36
C PHE A 16 -2.29 -10.35 -3.82
N GLN A 17 -1.03 -10.43 -4.23
CA GLN A 17 -0.09 -11.44 -3.73
C GLN A 17 1.13 -10.79 -3.11
N GLU A 18 1.46 -11.21 -1.89
CA GLU A 18 2.70 -10.85 -1.21
C GLU A 18 3.78 -11.90 -1.52
N LYS A 19 4.78 -11.58 -2.39
CA LYS A 19 6.16 -12.18 -2.53
C LYS A 19 6.84 -11.88 -3.89
N PRO A 20 8.13 -12.20 -4.10
CA PRO A 20 9.37 -11.77 -3.42
C PRO A 20 10.13 -10.71 -4.27
N ASN A 21 10.73 -9.70 -3.63
CA ASN A 21 11.68 -8.70 -4.18
C ASN A 21 11.61 -8.34 -5.68
N GLY A 22 11.11 -7.13 -5.93
CA GLY A 22 11.71 -6.17 -6.87
C GLY A 22 11.53 -6.47 -8.36
N ASP A 23 10.45 -5.94 -8.94
CA ASP A 23 10.33 -5.82 -10.41
C ASP A 23 9.68 -4.49 -10.87
N GLY A 24 9.74 -3.43 -10.05
CA GLY A 24 9.31 -2.09 -10.45
C GLY A 24 7.80 -1.91 -10.68
N GLY A 25 6.97 -2.84 -10.20
CA GLY A 25 5.51 -2.72 -10.23
C GLY A 25 4.95 -1.70 -9.24
N LEU A 26 3.70 -1.26 -9.47
CA LEU A 26 2.95 -0.50 -8.48
C LEU A 26 2.77 -1.34 -7.22
N ILE A 27 2.92 -0.69 -6.07
CA ILE A 27 2.85 -1.30 -4.75
C ILE A 27 1.69 -0.71 -3.93
N ASN A 28 1.30 -1.42 -2.89
CA ASN A 28 0.38 -0.87 -1.90
C ASN A 28 1.07 0.22 -1.05
N GLY A 29 0.59 1.45 -1.17
CA GLY A 29 1.12 2.61 -0.44
C GLY A 29 0.48 2.87 0.93
N GLY A 30 -0.52 2.08 1.33
CA GLY A 30 -1.15 2.11 2.66
C GLY A 30 -2.25 3.16 2.88
N PHE A 31 -2.51 4.05 1.93
CA PHE A 31 -3.54 5.08 2.04
C PHE A 31 -4.88 4.59 1.48
N PHE A 32 -5.70 3.98 2.33
CA PHE A 32 -6.99 3.42 1.93
C PHE A 32 -8.16 4.38 2.15
N VAL A 33 -9.15 4.29 1.26
CA VAL A 33 -10.51 4.78 1.47
C VAL A 33 -11.41 3.55 1.50
N LEU A 34 -12.13 3.36 2.60
CA LEU A 34 -12.82 2.10 2.91
C LEU A 34 -14.28 2.37 3.27
N ASP A 35 -15.16 1.48 2.82
CA ASP A 35 -16.50 1.36 3.39
C ASP A 35 -16.42 0.64 4.74
N PRO A 36 -17.19 1.03 5.78
CA PRO A 36 -17.15 0.37 7.09
C PRO A 36 -17.39 -1.14 7.07
N SER A 37 -18.10 -1.66 6.07
CA SER A 37 -18.34 -3.10 5.90
C SER A 37 -17.07 -3.95 5.78
N VAL A 38 -15.91 -3.37 5.43
CA VAL A 38 -14.65 -4.11 5.39
C VAL A 38 -14.21 -4.61 6.77
N ILE A 39 -14.74 -4.03 7.85
CA ILE A 39 -14.47 -4.49 9.23
C ILE A 39 -15.02 -5.90 9.44
N ASP A 40 -16.09 -6.29 8.72
CA ASP A 40 -16.65 -7.64 8.78
C ASP A 40 -15.71 -8.71 8.19
N LEU A 41 -14.63 -8.29 7.51
CA LEU A 41 -13.57 -9.18 7.02
C LEU A 41 -12.47 -9.43 8.06
N ILE A 42 -12.54 -8.79 9.24
CA ILE A 42 -11.54 -8.87 10.30
C ILE A 42 -12.05 -9.81 11.40
N ASP A 43 -11.70 -11.10 11.28
CA ASP A 43 -12.20 -12.15 12.18
C ASP A 43 -11.60 -12.08 13.58
N THR A 44 -10.32 -11.71 13.70
CA THR A 44 -9.58 -11.74 14.97
C THR A 44 -8.60 -10.56 15.07
N PRO A 45 -8.12 -10.24 16.29
CA PRO A 45 -7.03 -9.27 16.45
C PRO A 45 -5.73 -9.64 15.70
N ASP A 46 -5.56 -10.92 15.37
CA ASP A 46 -4.39 -11.44 14.65
C ASP A 46 -4.59 -11.42 13.11
N THR A 47 -5.76 -10.98 12.64
CA THR A 47 -6.05 -10.87 11.21
C THR A 47 -5.17 -9.80 10.58
N ILE A 48 -4.31 -10.22 9.65
CA ILE A 48 -3.43 -9.32 8.89
C ILE A 48 -4.25 -8.73 7.74
N TRP A 49 -4.46 -7.41 7.78
CA TRP A 49 -5.22 -6.66 6.79
C TRP A 49 -4.78 -6.94 5.36
N GLU A 50 -3.46 -6.92 5.13
CA GLU A 50 -2.84 -7.09 3.82
C GLU A 50 -2.90 -8.53 3.29
N ARG A 51 -3.47 -9.47 4.03
CA ARG A 51 -3.60 -10.86 3.58
C ARG A 51 -5.06 -11.15 3.24
N GLU A 52 -5.71 -11.94 4.07
CA GLU A 52 -7.05 -12.46 3.82
C GLU A 52 -8.08 -11.36 3.48
N PRO A 53 -8.14 -10.18 4.16
CA PRO A 53 -9.10 -9.14 3.80
C PRO A 53 -8.87 -8.54 2.41
N LEU A 54 -7.64 -8.11 2.09
CA LEU A 54 -7.33 -7.55 0.77
C LEU A 54 -7.42 -8.59 -0.35
N GLU A 55 -7.02 -9.84 -0.09
CA GLU A 55 -7.18 -10.96 -1.03
C GLU A 55 -8.67 -11.22 -1.34
N LYS A 56 -9.54 -11.22 -0.31
CA LYS A 56 -10.99 -11.34 -0.48
C LYS A 56 -11.56 -10.19 -1.31
N LEU A 57 -11.20 -8.94 -0.98
CA LEU A 57 -11.67 -7.76 -1.70
C LEU A 57 -11.21 -7.75 -3.17
N ALA A 58 -9.97 -8.15 -3.44
CA ALA A 58 -9.45 -8.25 -4.81
C ALA A 58 -10.19 -9.32 -5.60
N THR A 59 -10.31 -10.53 -5.05
CA THR A 59 -10.99 -11.65 -5.71
C THR A 59 -12.49 -11.44 -5.87
N SER A 60 -13.12 -10.65 -5.00
CA SER A 60 -14.54 -10.26 -5.11
C SER A 60 -14.78 -9.06 -6.02
N GLY A 61 -13.74 -8.40 -6.53
CA GLY A 61 -13.87 -7.20 -7.37
C GLY A 61 -14.24 -5.92 -6.61
N GLU A 62 -14.03 -5.92 -5.29
CA GLU A 62 -14.30 -4.79 -4.38
C GLU A 62 -13.03 -3.97 -4.06
N LEU A 63 -11.86 -4.38 -4.59
CA LEU A 63 -10.60 -3.64 -4.46
C LEU A 63 -10.26 -2.89 -5.74
N VAL A 64 -10.15 -1.57 -5.64
CA VAL A 64 -9.72 -0.67 -6.71
C VAL A 64 -8.47 0.07 -6.25
N ALA A 65 -7.54 0.32 -7.17
CA ALA A 65 -6.34 1.09 -6.85
C ALA A 65 -6.39 2.51 -7.41
N TYR A 66 -6.01 3.46 -6.56
CA TYR A 66 -5.67 4.80 -7.00
C TYR A 66 -4.16 4.87 -7.28
N ARG A 67 -3.79 5.31 -8.49
CA ARG A 67 -2.39 5.48 -8.88
C ARG A 67 -1.87 6.84 -8.39
N HIS A 68 -0.83 6.81 -7.57
CA HIS A 68 -0.13 8.00 -7.09
C HIS A 68 1.25 8.07 -7.72
N ASP A 69 1.41 8.93 -8.71
CA ASP A 69 2.69 9.15 -9.41
C ASP A 69 3.57 10.20 -8.72
N GLY A 70 3.10 10.75 -7.59
CA GLY A 70 3.82 11.74 -6.79
C GLY A 70 4.82 11.14 -5.82
N PHE A 71 5.34 11.97 -4.92
CA PHE A 71 6.26 11.51 -3.88
C PHE A 71 5.57 10.54 -2.91
N TRP A 72 6.20 9.39 -2.68
CA TRP A 72 5.85 8.42 -1.64
C TRP A 72 7.13 7.73 -1.16
N GLN A 73 7.32 7.62 0.15
CA GLN A 73 8.51 7.00 0.76
C GLN A 73 8.15 6.44 2.14
N PRO A 74 8.39 5.14 2.42
CA PRO A 74 8.24 4.55 3.74
C PRO A 74 9.49 4.81 4.59
N MET A 75 9.40 4.53 5.89
CA MET A 75 10.51 4.64 6.83
C MET A 75 10.70 3.34 7.61
N ASP A 76 11.30 2.33 6.99
CA ASP A 76 11.48 1.01 7.61
C ASP A 76 12.91 0.80 8.12
N THR A 77 13.86 1.55 7.58
CA THR A 77 15.28 1.45 7.92
C THR A 77 15.85 2.77 8.44
N LEU A 78 17.00 2.70 9.12
CA LEU A 78 17.73 3.90 9.54
C LEU A 78 18.12 4.77 8.34
N ARG A 79 18.40 4.16 7.18
CA ARG A 79 18.71 4.88 5.95
C ARG A 79 17.51 5.69 5.47
N ASP A 80 16.31 5.12 5.50
CA ASP A 80 15.08 5.83 5.11
C ASP A 80 14.85 7.03 6.03
N LYS A 81 15.06 6.86 7.33
CA LYS A 81 14.98 7.97 8.29
C LYS A 81 15.96 9.08 7.93
N GLN A 82 17.23 8.76 7.71
CA GLN A 82 18.25 9.76 7.35
C GLN A 82 17.86 10.53 6.08
N HIS A 83 17.35 9.81 5.07
CA HIS A 83 16.89 10.41 3.84
C HIS A 83 15.68 11.35 4.05
N LEU A 84 14.70 10.94 4.85
CA LEU A 84 13.53 11.77 5.17
C LEU A 84 13.93 13.02 5.97
N GLU A 85 14.91 12.92 6.87
CA GLU A 85 15.45 14.08 7.61
C GLU A 85 16.16 15.08 6.68
N GLU A 86 16.90 14.60 5.66
CA GLU A 86 17.51 15.46 4.64
C GLU A 86 16.44 16.21 3.83
N LEU A 87 15.39 15.50 3.38
CA LEU A 87 14.26 16.10 2.67
C LEU A 87 13.54 17.13 3.56
N TRP A 88 13.39 16.85 4.86
CA TRP A 88 12.80 17.78 5.80
C TRP A 88 13.57 19.10 5.90
N ALA A 89 14.90 19.04 5.97
CA ALA A 89 15.75 20.23 6.00
C ALA A 89 15.73 21.01 4.66
N GLY A 90 15.54 20.32 3.54
CA GLY A 90 15.60 20.89 2.18
C GLY A 90 14.27 21.32 1.56
N GLY A 91 13.15 20.99 2.18
CA GLY A 91 11.81 21.24 1.64
C GLY A 91 11.08 19.93 1.33
N ALA A 92 10.51 19.33 2.38
CA ALA A 92 9.85 18.04 2.30
C ALA A 92 8.62 18.09 1.37
N PRO A 93 8.52 17.19 0.37
CA PRO A 93 7.38 17.17 -0.57
C PRO A 93 6.05 16.77 0.08
N TRP A 94 6.08 16.07 1.22
CA TRP A 94 4.88 15.76 2.00
C TRP A 94 4.42 16.93 2.89
N LYS A 95 5.21 18.00 3.01
CA LYS A 95 4.86 19.19 3.79
C LYS A 95 4.04 20.15 2.95
N SER A 96 2.71 19.96 2.97
CA SER A 96 1.74 20.73 2.17
C SER A 96 0.83 21.65 3.00
N TRP A 97 1.22 21.96 4.23
CA TRP A 97 0.51 22.87 5.14
C TRP A 97 1.18 24.24 5.24
#